data_AF-A0A257QL34-F1
#
_entry.id   AF-A0A257QL34-F1
#
_cell.length_a   1.000
_cell.length_b   1.000
_cell.length_c   1.000
_cell.angle_alpha   90.00
_cell.angle_beta   90.00
_cell.angle_gamma   90.00
#
_symmetry.space_group_name_H-M   'P 1'
#
loop_
_entity.id
_entity.type
_entity.pdbx_description
1 polymer ?
#
loop_
_entity_poly.entity_id
_entity_poly.type
_entity_poly.pdbx_seq_one_letter_code
_entity_poly.pdbx_strand_id
1 'polypeptide(L)'
;MKQAATIVTGLTDDTTHFKADLGDVSYDPSATTRLAIVIKGNQPGSNPAVAMAFPTNATFDFRPDGGAITTTRDIVQRGSCDGCHAGKVIGHGDRRDPKLCVTCHTDQTKYGFVNVTEGTNTDGSPKLTSVYMRTTTGEAAFTYPRMIHKTHMGNELIKTGYNLNGHCNSPGQTGYNPTKAVAHQAQCFNLVGFPQDQRNCTKCHDGSATKSDGSVNLNQTKDGDNWKNVPSRLACGACHDGIDFATGLGITLANRDADVLAKKPVGTTQTGHVGGIQTSDANCSVCHAPGTTIGGDVEIAHRTTVPSLNNPIVKAGLDTFQYKISGVTINTSNQVVVKFQVLKNGTAVALPVTGYTGGPAFVVAYATAQDGIAAPSDWNSGHDSASFADVSLGANGNSLSAPDVTNTYTAVIASSSLGRYSTVHSLVLPADAKMVTALLAGGYTQTSSGTTVPGIPAMMAATGNTPDGKANVARRVIFAKEKCESCHDRLGTSPSFHSGNYSIPMCPACHTPNQGGNTGWSASFRVWVHGIHSAEKRTVPFTWQAIAVDNNFSKVLYPGVLKKC
;
A
#
# COMPACT_ATOMS: atom_id res chain seq x y z
N MET A 1 -13.69 -22.50 -35.24
CA MET A 1 -12.65 -22.92 -34.27
C MET A 1 -12.25 -24.40 -34.34
N LYS A 2 -12.90 -25.28 -35.14
CA LYS A 2 -12.42 -26.68 -35.37
C LYS A 2 -10.94 -26.76 -35.82
N GLN A 3 -10.45 -25.73 -36.49
CA GLN A 3 -9.08 -25.60 -36.95
C GLN A 3 -8.04 -25.58 -35.81
N ALA A 4 -8.35 -25.06 -34.62
CA ALA A 4 -7.39 -24.96 -33.53
C ALA A 4 -7.01 -26.35 -32.99
N ALA A 5 -8.00 -27.21 -32.73
CA ALA A 5 -7.77 -28.60 -32.31
C ALA A 5 -6.94 -29.38 -33.36
N THR A 6 -7.28 -29.24 -34.65
CA THR A 6 -6.49 -29.88 -35.72
C THR A 6 -5.05 -29.38 -35.77
N ILE A 7 -4.81 -28.07 -35.58
CA ILE A 7 -3.46 -27.52 -35.49
C ILE A 7 -2.72 -28.16 -34.31
N VAL A 8 -3.32 -28.17 -33.12
CA VAL A 8 -2.68 -28.73 -31.91
C VAL A 8 -2.36 -30.21 -32.06
N THR A 9 -3.25 -31.01 -32.66
CA THR A 9 -2.97 -32.43 -32.94
C THR A 9 -1.75 -32.61 -33.85
N GLY A 10 -1.56 -31.71 -34.81
CA GLY A 10 -0.43 -31.73 -35.75
C GLY A 10 0.90 -31.24 -35.17
N LEU A 11 0.92 -30.69 -33.95
CA LEU A 11 2.16 -30.27 -33.30
C LEU A 11 2.96 -31.48 -32.81
N THR A 12 4.28 -31.36 -32.87
CA THR A 12 5.23 -32.33 -32.29
C THR A 12 5.70 -31.82 -30.95
N ASP A 13 5.74 -32.71 -29.96
CA ASP A 13 6.29 -32.35 -28.65
C ASP A 13 7.81 -32.27 -28.72
N ASP A 14 8.40 -31.26 -28.06
CA ASP A 14 9.84 -31.16 -27.85
C ASP A 14 10.19 -30.86 -26.39
N THR A 15 11.41 -30.40 -26.12
CA THR A 15 11.90 -30.13 -24.75
C THR A 15 11.12 -29.03 -24.01
N THR A 16 10.43 -28.15 -24.73
CA THR A 16 9.71 -26.98 -24.18
C THR A 16 8.30 -26.81 -24.72
N HIS A 17 7.98 -27.46 -25.85
CA HIS A 17 6.70 -27.37 -26.52
C HIS A 17 5.91 -28.66 -26.28
N PHE A 18 5.13 -28.73 -25.20
CA PHE A 18 4.27 -29.88 -24.93
C PHE A 18 2.83 -29.59 -25.34
N LYS A 19 2.21 -30.40 -26.20
CA LYS A 19 0.80 -30.25 -26.58
C LYS A 19 -0.14 -30.17 -25.38
N ALA A 20 0.17 -30.92 -24.32
CA ALA A 20 -0.58 -30.91 -23.07
C ALA A 20 -0.64 -29.53 -22.41
N ASP A 21 0.36 -28.67 -22.63
CA ASP A 21 0.36 -27.30 -22.10
C ASP A 21 -0.75 -26.44 -22.73
N LEU A 22 -1.18 -26.73 -23.96
CA LEU A 22 -2.22 -25.98 -24.67
C LEU A 22 -3.64 -26.34 -24.21
N GLY A 23 -3.80 -27.42 -23.44
CA GLY A 23 -5.09 -27.89 -22.94
C GLY A 23 -6.07 -28.32 -24.05
N ASP A 24 -7.35 -28.39 -23.71
CA ASP A 24 -8.40 -28.65 -24.69
C ASP A 24 -8.79 -27.35 -25.42
N VAL A 25 -8.50 -27.31 -26.72
CA VAL A 25 -8.84 -26.20 -27.63
C VAL A 25 -9.98 -26.57 -28.59
N SER A 26 -10.71 -27.65 -28.28
CA SER A 26 -11.89 -28.07 -29.03
C SER A 26 -12.95 -26.98 -28.97
N TYR A 27 -13.61 -26.76 -30.11
CA TYR A 27 -14.67 -25.78 -30.19
C TYR A 27 -15.96 -26.34 -29.59
N ASP A 28 -16.40 -25.76 -28.47
CA ASP A 28 -17.70 -26.00 -27.85
C ASP A 28 -18.61 -24.78 -28.06
N PRO A 29 -19.68 -24.87 -28.88
CA PRO A 29 -20.59 -23.76 -29.10
C PRO A 29 -21.52 -23.46 -27.91
N SER A 30 -21.61 -24.36 -26.94
CA SER A 30 -22.39 -24.18 -25.71
C SER A 30 -21.60 -23.51 -24.58
N ALA A 31 -20.27 -23.49 -24.69
CA ALA A 31 -19.40 -22.81 -23.75
C ALA A 31 -19.46 -21.29 -23.89
N THR A 32 -19.29 -20.59 -22.77
CA THR A 32 -19.15 -19.13 -22.79
C THR A 32 -17.83 -18.75 -23.46
N THR A 33 -17.90 -17.91 -24.48
CA THR A 33 -16.79 -17.43 -25.29
C THR A 33 -16.63 -15.91 -25.13
N ARG A 34 -15.40 -15.42 -25.02
CA ARG A 34 -15.09 -13.98 -25.00
C ARG A 34 -14.46 -13.53 -26.32
N LEU A 35 -15.07 -12.54 -26.96
CA LEU A 35 -14.43 -11.74 -28.00
C LEU A 35 -13.77 -10.52 -27.37
N ALA A 36 -12.55 -10.21 -27.80
CA ALA A 36 -11.79 -9.06 -27.34
C ALA A 36 -11.27 -8.25 -28.53
N ILE A 37 -11.38 -6.92 -28.46
CA ILE A 37 -10.97 -5.98 -29.51
C ILE A 37 -10.02 -4.93 -28.91
N VAL A 38 -8.91 -4.70 -29.59
CA VAL A 38 -7.95 -3.62 -29.27
C VAL A 38 -7.98 -2.60 -30.40
N ILE A 39 -8.37 -1.36 -30.08
CA ILE A 39 -8.40 -0.25 -31.02
C ILE A 39 -7.25 0.70 -30.67
N LYS A 40 -6.25 0.77 -31.55
CA LYS A 40 -5.06 1.62 -31.43
C LYS A 40 -4.70 2.24 -32.77
N GLY A 41 -3.89 3.29 -32.75
CA GLY A 41 -3.44 3.95 -33.97
C GLY A 41 -2.79 5.30 -33.70
N ASN A 42 -2.31 5.92 -34.76
CA ASN A 42 -1.83 7.30 -34.77
C ASN A 42 -2.89 8.20 -35.38
N GLN A 43 -2.91 9.47 -34.98
CA GLN A 43 -3.74 10.49 -35.60
C GLN A 43 -3.43 10.56 -37.10
N PRO A 44 -4.42 10.40 -37.99
CA PRO A 44 -4.21 10.55 -39.42
C PRO A 44 -3.63 11.93 -39.74
N GLY A 45 -2.58 11.98 -40.56
CA GLY A 45 -1.97 13.23 -41.03
C GLY A 45 -1.02 13.94 -40.04
N SER A 46 -0.76 13.39 -38.85
CA SER A 46 0.21 14.00 -37.91
C SER A 46 1.66 13.65 -38.27
N ASN A 47 2.54 14.66 -38.31
CA ASN A 47 3.99 14.49 -38.39
C ASN A 47 4.69 15.41 -37.35
N PRO A 48 5.34 14.87 -36.29
CA PRO A 48 5.52 13.44 -36.01
C PRO A 48 4.20 12.73 -35.69
N ALA A 49 4.19 11.40 -35.83
CA ALA A 49 3.01 10.57 -35.56
C ALA A 49 2.55 10.72 -34.11
N VAL A 50 1.32 11.18 -33.90
CA VAL A 50 0.72 11.32 -32.58
C VAL A 50 -0.10 10.07 -32.29
N ALA A 51 0.39 9.20 -31.42
CA ALA A 51 -0.33 8.02 -30.99
C ALA A 51 -1.60 8.39 -30.21
N MET A 52 -2.67 7.60 -30.36
CA MET A 52 -3.86 7.74 -29.53
C MET A 52 -3.49 7.64 -28.04
N ALA A 53 -3.80 8.68 -27.28
CA ALA A 53 -3.48 8.75 -25.86
C ALA A 53 -4.21 7.68 -25.02
N PHE A 54 -5.42 7.28 -25.46
CA PHE A 54 -6.25 6.29 -24.78
C PHE A 54 -6.74 5.23 -25.78
N PRO A 55 -5.91 4.22 -26.10
CA PRO A 55 -6.34 3.08 -26.91
C PRO A 55 -7.58 2.43 -26.28
N THR A 56 -8.55 1.99 -27.08
CA THR A 56 -9.78 1.40 -26.53
C THR A 56 -9.67 -0.11 -26.50
N ASN A 57 -10.12 -0.72 -25.42
CA ASN A 57 -10.26 -2.16 -25.30
C ASN A 57 -11.75 -2.45 -25.10
N ALA A 58 -12.30 -3.37 -25.89
CA ALA A 58 -13.68 -3.83 -25.76
C ALA A 58 -13.70 -5.34 -25.60
N THR A 59 -14.61 -5.84 -24.79
CA THR A 59 -14.85 -7.28 -24.62
C THR A 59 -16.33 -7.57 -24.70
N PHE A 60 -16.67 -8.75 -25.22
CA PHE A 60 -18.04 -9.23 -25.33
C PHE A 60 -18.07 -10.72 -25.04
N ASP A 61 -18.82 -11.11 -24.01
CA ASP A 61 -19.06 -12.50 -23.66
C ASP A 61 -20.35 -12.97 -24.33
N PHE A 62 -20.33 -14.16 -24.93
CA PHE A 62 -21.46 -14.75 -25.64
C PHE A 62 -21.34 -16.27 -25.68
N ARG A 63 -22.43 -16.96 -25.98
CA ARG A 63 -22.38 -18.34 -26.43
C ARG A 63 -22.54 -18.41 -27.94
N PRO A 64 -21.66 -19.13 -28.65
CA PRO A 64 -21.79 -19.26 -30.10
C PRO A 64 -23.10 -19.91 -30.57
N ASP A 65 -23.71 -20.77 -29.76
CA ASP A 65 -25.02 -21.38 -30.06
C ASP A 65 -26.22 -20.45 -29.81
N GLY A 66 -25.99 -19.21 -29.34
CA GLY A 66 -27.04 -18.23 -29.04
C GLY A 66 -27.76 -18.44 -27.70
N GLY A 67 -27.35 -19.43 -26.90
CA GLY A 67 -27.91 -19.67 -25.58
C GLY A 67 -27.53 -18.61 -24.54
N ALA A 68 -28.22 -18.64 -23.39
CA ALA A 68 -27.87 -17.78 -22.26
C ALA A 68 -26.51 -18.15 -21.68
N ILE A 69 -25.70 -17.14 -21.35
CA ILE A 69 -24.40 -17.31 -20.69
C ILE A 69 -24.64 -17.85 -19.28
N THR A 70 -24.13 -19.04 -18.99
CA THR A 70 -24.28 -19.71 -17.69
C THR A 70 -23.01 -19.67 -16.85
N THR A 71 -21.86 -19.36 -17.46
CA THR A 71 -20.56 -19.32 -16.78
C THR A 71 -19.86 -18.01 -17.06
N THR A 72 -19.67 -17.20 -16.03
CA THR A 72 -18.89 -15.96 -16.10
C THR A 72 -17.72 -16.02 -15.13
N ARG A 73 -16.72 -15.17 -15.38
CA ARG A 73 -15.64 -14.91 -14.43
C ARG A 73 -15.32 -13.42 -14.43
N ASP A 74 -16.10 -12.66 -13.67
CA ASP A 74 -15.99 -11.21 -13.53
C ASP A 74 -15.52 -10.85 -12.12
N ILE A 75 -14.19 -10.80 -11.95
CA ILE A 75 -13.52 -10.76 -10.63
C ILE A 75 -13.06 -9.35 -10.24
N VAL A 76 -12.53 -8.60 -11.21
CA VAL A 76 -11.98 -7.26 -11.04
C VAL A 76 -12.35 -6.43 -12.26
N GLN A 77 -12.60 -5.14 -12.05
CA GLN A 77 -12.86 -4.20 -13.13
C GLN A 77 -11.80 -3.11 -13.18
N ARG A 78 -11.63 -2.50 -14.36
CA ARG A 78 -10.60 -1.49 -14.62
C ARG A 78 -10.53 -0.37 -13.58
N GLY A 79 -11.70 0.10 -13.12
CA GLY A 79 -11.81 1.21 -12.18
C GLY A 79 -11.08 0.97 -10.85
N SER A 80 -10.90 -0.29 -10.43
CA SER A 80 -10.14 -0.60 -9.22
C SER A 80 -8.63 -0.41 -9.40
N CYS A 81 -8.11 -0.58 -10.62
CA CYS A 81 -6.72 -0.30 -10.98
C CYS A 81 -6.44 1.21 -11.13
N ASP A 82 -7.42 1.95 -11.65
CA ASP A 82 -7.27 3.37 -12.00
C ASP A 82 -7.06 4.28 -10.78
N GLY A 83 -7.43 3.84 -9.58
CA GLY A 83 -7.13 4.56 -8.33
C GLY A 83 -5.63 4.85 -8.14
N CYS A 84 -4.77 3.93 -8.60
CA CYS A 84 -3.31 4.07 -8.56
C CYS A 84 -2.70 4.39 -9.94
N HIS A 85 -3.18 3.71 -10.99
CA HIS A 85 -2.60 3.80 -12.32
C HIS A 85 -3.13 4.98 -13.15
N ALA A 86 -4.14 5.69 -12.65
CA ALA A 86 -4.68 6.91 -13.25
C ALA A 86 -5.11 6.79 -14.72
N GLY A 87 -5.61 5.61 -15.14
CA GLY A 87 -6.05 5.35 -16.52
C GLY A 87 -4.91 5.03 -17.50
N LYS A 88 -3.67 4.88 -17.00
CA LYS A 88 -2.50 4.58 -17.82
C LYS A 88 -2.64 3.21 -18.50
N VAL A 89 -2.08 3.08 -19.69
CA VAL A 89 -1.85 1.78 -20.32
C VAL A 89 -0.96 0.92 -19.43
N ILE A 90 -1.38 -0.31 -19.16
CA ILE A 90 -0.70 -1.23 -18.25
C ILE A 90 0.30 -2.12 -19.00
N GLY A 91 -0.07 -2.59 -20.19
CA GLY A 91 0.75 -3.55 -20.94
C GLY A 91 0.70 -3.34 -22.45
N HIS A 92 1.75 -3.82 -23.13
CA HIS A 92 1.87 -3.87 -24.60
C HIS A 92 1.65 -2.55 -25.35
N GLY A 93 1.73 -1.41 -24.66
CA GLY A 93 1.56 -0.08 -25.25
C GLY A 93 0.11 0.30 -25.59
N ASP A 94 -0.86 -0.61 -25.41
CA ASP A 94 -2.26 -0.39 -25.81
C ASP A 94 -3.33 -1.09 -24.94
N ARG A 95 -2.95 -1.81 -23.88
CA ARG A 95 -3.88 -2.62 -23.07
C ARG A 95 -3.98 -2.12 -21.64
N ARG A 96 -5.21 -1.99 -21.14
CA ARG A 96 -5.51 -1.62 -19.75
C ARG A 96 -6.76 -2.28 -19.19
N ASP A 97 -7.37 -3.23 -19.88
CA ASP A 97 -8.58 -3.91 -19.38
C ASP A 97 -8.24 -5.29 -18.81
N PRO A 98 -8.49 -5.58 -17.51
CA PRO A 98 -8.35 -6.93 -17.00
C PRO A 98 -9.15 -7.97 -17.82
N LYS A 99 -10.34 -7.62 -18.34
CA LYS A 99 -11.17 -8.53 -19.14
C LYS A 99 -10.51 -8.89 -20.47
N LEU A 100 -9.67 -8.00 -21.02
CA LEU A 100 -8.82 -8.27 -22.19
C LEU A 100 -7.58 -9.07 -21.78
N CYS A 101 -6.90 -8.69 -20.69
CA CYS A 101 -5.65 -9.33 -20.29
C CYS A 101 -5.83 -10.85 -20.08
N VAL A 102 -6.93 -11.25 -19.44
CA VAL A 102 -7.21 -12.67 -19.16
C VAL A 102 -7.47 -13.53 -20.41
N THR A 103 -7.68 -12.94 -21.60
CA THR A 103 -7.82 -13.73 -22.83
C THR A 103 -6.49 -14.28 -23.33
N CYS A 104 -5.37 -13.68 -22.88
CA CYS A 104 -4.02 -14.12 -23.26
C CYS A 104 -3.21 -14.59 -22.06
N HIS A 105 -3.40 -14.02 -20.87
CA HIS A 105 -2.66 -14.37 -19.65
C HIS A 105 -3.27 -15.61 -18.97
N THR A 106 -3.24 -16.73 -19.67
CA THR A 106 -3.74 -18.04 -19.25
C THR A 106 -2.58 -19.02 -19.03
N ASP A 107 -2.86 -20.22 -18.52
CA ASP A 107 -1.79 -21.21 -18.28
C ASP A 107 -1.22 -21.80 -19.59
N GLN A 108 -1.96 -21.75 -20.70
CA GLN A 108 -1.48 -22.21 -22.01
C GLN A 108 -0.21 -21.51 -22.48
N THR A 109 0.03 -20.31 -21.97
CA THR A 109 1.16 -19.53 -22.42
C THR A 109 2.51 -20.09 -22.01
N LYS A 110 2.57 -21.10 -21.13
CA LYS A 110 3.81 -21.83 -20.81
C LYS A 110 4.37 -22.63 -21.98
N TYR A 111 3.58 -22.89 -23.02
CA TYR A 111 4.02 -23.63 -24.21
C TYR A 111 5.24 -22.94 -24.84
N GLY A 112 6.35 -23.67 -24.97
CA GLY A 112 7.62 -23.17 -25.50
C GLY A 112 8.53 -22.51 -24.46
N PHE A 113 8.21 -22.60 -23.17
CA PHE A 113 9.03 -22.02 -22.10
C PHE A 113 9.57 -23.04 -21.12
N VAL A 114 10.82 -22.80 -20.70
CA VAL A 114 11.49 -23.59 -19.67
C VAL A 114 11.01 -23.21 -18.26
N ASN A 115 11.08 -24.17 -17.35
CA ASN A 115 10.93 -23.91 -15.91
C ASN A 115 12.01 -22.93 -15.44
N VAL A 116 11.62 -22.03 -14.54
CA VAL A 116 12.58 -21.20 -13.82
C VAL A 116 13.47 -22.07 -12.95
N THR A 117 14.69 -21.62 -12.76
CA THR A 117 15.69 -22.25 -11.90
C THR A 117 15.73 -21.50 -10.57
N GLU A 118 15.60 -22.25 -9.48
CA GLU A 118 15.77 -21.73 -8.13
C GLU A 118 17.23 -21.87 -7.67
N GLY A 119 17.62 -21.04 -6.72
CA GLY A 119 18.90 -21.10 -6.03
C GLY A 119 18.85 -20.24 -4.78
N THR A 120 20.03 -19.88 -4.28
CA THR A 120 20.17 -19.05 -3.08
C THR A 120 21.06 -17.83 -3.33
N ASN A 121 20.76 -16.74 -2.63
CA ASN A 121 21.66 -15.61 -2.49
C ASN A 121 22.89 -16.02 -1.69
N THR A 122 23.92 -15.16 -1.68
CA THR A 122 25.15 -15.40 -0.91
C THR A 122 24.90 -15.56 0.59
N ASP A 123 23.86 -14.91 1.11
CA ASP A 123 23.43 -15.06 2.50
C ASP A 123 22.63 -16.34 2.76
N GLY A 124 22.27 -17.11 1.72
CA GLY A 124 21.46 -18.33 1.81
C GLY A 124 19.98 -18.12 1.54
N SER A 125 19.52 -16.88 1.34
CA SER A 125 18.09 -16.60 1.10
C SER A 125 17.60 -17.07 -0.28
N PRO A 126 16.34 -17.50 -0.44
CA PRO A 126 15.81 -18.00 -1.71
C PRO A 126 15.84 -16.98 -2.86
N LYS A 127 16.24 -17.44 -4.05
CA LYS A 127 16.19 -16.62 -5.28
C LYS A 127 15.91 -17.44 -6.54
N LEU A 128 15.49 -16.74 -7.58
CA LEU A 128 15.44 -17.24 -8.95
C LEU A 128 16.73 -16.85 -9.70
N THR A 129 17.37 -17.83 -10.32
CA THR A 129 18.67 -17.66 -11.02
C THR A 129 18.52 -17.57 -12.53
N SER A 130 17.34 -17.87 -13.06
CA SER A 130 17.01 -17.72 -14.47
C SER A 130 15.73 -16.90 -14.67
N VAL A 131 15.44 -16.58 -15.93
CA VAL A 131 14.28 -15.78 -16.31
C VAL A 131 12.98 -16.49 -15.90
N TYR A 132 12.04 -15.74 -15.34
CA TYR A 132 10.78 -16.28 -14.83
C TYR A 132 9.74 -16.38 -15.97
N MET A 133 9.63 -17.56 -16.58
CA MET A 133 8.67 -17.87 -17.65
C MET A 133 7.66 -18.94 -17.24
N ARG A 134 8.11 -19.94 -16.50
CA ARG A 134 7.31 -21.04 -15.95
C ARG A 134 7.76 -21.31 -14.51
N THR A 135 6.86 -21.71 -13.62
CA THR A 135 7.22 -22.09 -12.24
C THR A 135 8.09 -23.34 -12.24
N THR A 136 8.73 -23.64 -11.11
CA THR A 136 9.44 -24.91 -10.91
C THR A 136 8.53 -26.14 -11.07
N THR A 137 7.25 -25.97 -10.74
CA THR A 137 6.19 -26.98 -10.88
C THR A 137 5.56 -27.06 -12.27
N GLY A 138 5.97 -26.21 -13.22
CA GLY A 138 5.52 -26.30 -14.61
C GLY A 138 4.25 -25.52 -14.97
N GLU A 139 3.89 -24.50 -14.20
CA GLU A 139 2.74 -23.62 -14.47
C GLU A 139 3.22 -22.29 -15.09
N ALA A 140 2.42 -21.63 -15.92
CA ALA A 140 2.85 -20.39 -16.57
C ALA A 140 3.08 -19.25 -15.57
N ALA A 141 4.23 -18.58 -15.63
CA ALA A 141 4.55 -17.49 -14.71
C ALA A 141 3.59 -16.29 -14.81
N PHE A 142 3.01 -16.11 -16.00
CA PHE A 142 2.25 -14.93 -16.38
C PHE A 142 0.74 -15.16 -16.48
N THR A 143 0.23 -16.28 -15.93
CA THR A 143 -1.21 -16.45 -15.68
C THR A 143 -1.71 -15.27 -14.84
N TYR A 144 -2.81 -14.64 -15.25
CA TYR A 144 -3.18 -13.29 -14.80
C TYR A 144 -3.20 -13.10 -13.27
N PRO A 145 -3.85 -13.97 -12.45
CA PRO A 145 -3.86 -13.80 -11.00
C PRO A 145 -2.45 -13.85 -10.39
N ARG A 146 -1.61 -14.78 -10.86
CA ARG A 146 -0.23 -14.93 -10.39
C ARG A 146 0.61 -13.72 -10.74
N MET A 147 0.57 -13.28 -12.00
CA MET A 147 1.33 -12.14 -12.47
C MET A 147 0.98 -10.87 -11.66
N ILE A 148 -0.31 -10.58 -11.53
CA ILE A 148 -0.78 -9.37 -10.87
C ILE A 148 -0.48 -9.42 -9.37
N HIS A 149 -0.76 -10.51 -8.68
CA HIS A 149 -0.44 -10.63 -7.26
C HIS A 149 1.07 -10.58 -7.01
N LYS A 150 1.91 -11.31 -7.76
CA LYS A 150 3.37 -11.23 -7.59
C LYS A 150 3.93 -9.84 -7.85
N THR A 151 3.41 -9.14 -8.88
CA THR A 151 3.83 -7.75 -9.15
C THR A 151 3.57 -6.84 -7.96
N HIS A 152 2.40 -6.96 -7.31
CA HIS A 152 2.02 -6.09 -6.18
C HIS A 152 2.47 -6.63 -4.82
N MET A 153 2.82 -7.91 -4.71
CA MET A 153 3.59 -8.42 -3.57
C MET A 153 5.00 -7.83 -3.62
N GLY A 154 5.59 -7.80 -4.81
CA GLY A 154 6.75 -7.00 -5.13
C GLY A 154 7.97 -7.29 -4.26
N ASN A 155 8.48 -6.26 -3.59
CA ASN A 155 9.59 -6.36 -2.64
C ASN A 155 9.27 -7.15 -1.37
N GLU A 156 8.00 -7.49 -1.10
CA GLU A 156 7.58 -8.36 -0.01
C GLU A 156 7.54 -9.85 -0.41
N LEU A 157 7.91 -10.22 -1.64
CA LEU A 157 8.07 -11.64 -1.98
C LEU A 157 9.21 -12.29 -1.18
N ILE A 158 9.05 -13.56 -0.79
CA ILE A 158 10.11 -14.31 -0.09
C ILE A 158 11.26 -14.57 -1.05
N LYS A 159 10.97 -14.99 -2.28
CA LYS A 159 11.99 -15.22 -3.31
C LYS A 159 12.39 -13.91 -3.97
N THR A 160 13.67 -13.79 -4.27
CA THR A 160 14.23 -12.68 -5.06
C THR A 160 14.55 -13.11 -6.50
N GLY A 161 14.93 -12.16 -7.36
CA GLY A 161 15.40 -12.46 -8.72
C GLY A 161 14.29 -12.71 -9.75
N TYR A 162 13.05 -12.38 -9.44
CA TYR A 162 11.96 -12.43 -10.42
C TYR A 162 12.25 -11.48 -11.57
N ASN A 163 12.35 -12.00 -12.80
CA ASN A 163 12.35 -11.20 -14.04
C ASN A 163 11.37 -11.86 -15.02
N LEU A 164 10.16 -11.32 -15.11
CA LEU A 164 9.09 -11.91 -15.92
C LEU A 164 9.43 -11.84 -17.41
N ASN A 165 9.57 -13.00 -18.06
CA ASN A 165 9.91 -13.16 -19.48
C ASN A 165 11.16 -12.38 -19.93
N GLY A 166 12.04 -11.99 -19.00
CA GLY A 166 13.29 -11.29 -19.32
C GLY A 166 13.04 -9.85 -19.80
N HIS A 167 11.84 -9.33 -19.57
CA HIS A 167 11.47 -7.99 -20.02
C HIS A 167 12.18 -6.89 -19.23
N CYS A 168 12.47 -7.14 -17.97
CA CYS A 168 13.20 -6.19 -17.14
C CYS A 168 14.69 -6.21 -17.51
N ASN A 169 15.24 -5.02 -17.74
CA ASN A 169 16.68 -4.81 -17.79
C ASN A 169 17.04 -3.77 -16.74
N SER A 170 17.49 -4.22 -15.57
CA SER A 170 17.87 -3.33 -14.46
C SER A 170 19.14 -3.85 -13.78
N PRO A 171 20.10 -2.98 -13.43
CA PRO A 171 21.35 -3.40 -12.78
C PRO A 171 21.11 -4.27 -11.54
N GLY A 172 21.89 -5.33 -11.41
CA GLY A 172 21.83 -6.26 -10.28
C GLY A 172 20.65 -7.24 -10.31
N GLN A 173 19.82 -7.25 -11.35
CA GLN A 173 18.71 -8.18 -11.49
C GLN A 173 19.05 -9.37 -12.39
N THR A 174 18.39 -10.50 -12.16
CA THR A 174 18.52 -11.71 -12.99
C THR A 174 18.27 -11.38 -14.46
N GLY A 175 19.20 -11.73 -15.36
CA GLY A 175 19.10 -11.43 -16.79
C GLY A 175 19.51 -10.01 -17.21
N TYR A 176 20.11 -9.21 -16.32
CA TYR A 176 20.62 -7.87 -16.66
C TYR A 176 21.69 -7.90 -17.75
N ASN A 177 21.55 -7.02 -18.74
CA ASN A 177 22.53 -6.78 -19.78
C ASN A 177 23.00 -5.31 -19.74
N PRO A 178 24.28 -5.04 -19.39
CA PRO A 178 24.80 -3.68 -19.26
C PRO A 178 24.91 -2.93 -20.59
N THR A 179 24.79 -3.60 -21.74
CA THR A 179 24.80 -2.94 -23.06
C THR A 179 23.43 -2.42 -23.48
N LYS A 180 22.37 -2.77 -22.75
CA LYS A 180 21.00 -2.31 -23.00
C LYS A 180 20.61 -1.22 -22.01
N ALA A 181 19.76 -0.30 -22.46
CA ALA A 181 19.17 0.71 -21.59
C ALA A 181 18.37 0.08 -20.44
N VAL A 182 18.31 0.75 -19.29
CA VAL A 182 17.45 0.34 -18.19
C VAL A 182 15.99 0.46 -18.62
N ALA A 183 15.22 -0.62 -18.49
CA ALA A 183 13.85 -0.69 -19.00
C ALA A 183 12.98 -1.67 -18.21
N HIS A 184 11.66 -1.43 -18.24
CA HIS A 184 10.60 -2.30 -17.70
C HIS A 184 10.86 -2.80 -16.27
N GLN A 185 11.35 -1.93 -15.39
CA GLN A 185 11.75 -2.28 -14.02
C GLN A 185 10.64 -2.98 -13.22
N ALA A 186 9.36 -2.68 -13.49
CA ALA A 186 8.23 -3.34 -12.84
C ALA A 186 8.11 -4.84 -13.17
N GLN A 187 8.77 -5.35 -14.21
CA GLN A 187 8.85 -6.79 -14.50
C GLN A 187 9.92 -7.51 -13.69
N CYS A 188 10.80 -6.75 -13.03
CA CYS A 188 11.57 -7.25 -11.90
C CYS A 188 10.73 -7.06 -10.64
N PHE A 189 9.91 -8.05 -10.28
CA PHE A 189 8.88 -7.87 -9.26
C PHE A 189 9.44 -7.33 -7.93
N ASN A 190 10.62 -7.78 -7.51
CA ASN A 190 11.24 -7.31 -6.27
C ASN A 190 11.61 -5.80 -6.26
N LEU A 191 11.56 -5.10 -7.39
CA LEU A 191 11.73 -3.64 -7.48
C LEU A 191 10.42 -2.87 -7.29
N VAL A 192 9.27 -3.55 -7.27
CA VAL A 192 7.96 -2.94 -7.10
C VAL A 192 7.63 -2.84 -5.61
N GLY A 193 7.20 -1.66 -5.18
CA GLY A 193 6.59 -1.46 -3.86
C GLY A 193 5.10 -1.15 -4.02
N PHE A 194 4.25 -1.80 -3.22
CA PHE A 194 2.82 -1.48 -3.18
C PHE A 194 2.58 -0.29 -2.24
N PRO A 195 1.80 0.73 -2.65
CA PRO A 195 1.57 1.93 -1.84
C PRO A 195 0.67 1.70 -0.61
N GLN A 196 0.22 0.47 -0.38
CA GLN A 196 -0.64 0.06 0.74
C GLN A 196 -0.16 -1.27 1.32
N ASP A 197 -0.87 -1.78 2.32
CA ASP A 197 -0.71 -3.16 2.76
C ASP A 197 -1.30 -4.14 1.72
N GLN A 198 -0.55 -5.19 1.36
CA GLN A 198 -0.98 -6.19 0.38
C GLN A 198 -2.25 -6.94 0.80
N ARG A 199 -2.56 -6.94 2.11
CA ARG A 199 -3.76 -7.57 2.65
C ARG A 199 -5.04 -6.77 2.40
N ASN A 200 -4.96 -5.57 1.83
CA ASN A 200 -6.11 -4.76 1.44
C ASN A 200 -6.77 -5.31 0.15
N CYS A 201 -7.33 -6.53 0.21
CA CYS A 201 -7.88 -7.24 -0.94
C CYS A 201 -8.94 -6.42 -1.68
N THR A 202 -9.79 -5.70 -0.93
CA THR A 202 -10.89 -4.89 -1.46
C THR A 202 -10.46 -3.64 -2.20
N LYS A 203 -9.15 -3.33 -2.20
CA LYS A 203 -8.59 -2.33 -3.11
C LYS A 203 -8.84 -2.69 -4.57
N CYS A 204 -8.77 -3.99 -4.89
CA CYS A 204 -8.97 -4.52 -6.23
C CYS A 204 -10.25 -5.36 -6.34
N HIS A 205 -10.57 -6.15 -5.30
CA HIS A 205 -11.60 -7.18 -5.29
C HIS A 205 -12.82 -6.79 -4.46
N ASP A 206 -13.97 -6.56 -5.07
CA ASP A 206 -15.15 -6.22 -4.27
C ASP A 206 -16.44 -6.75 -4.91
N GLY A 207 -17.13 -7.63 -4.18
CA GLY A 207 -18.48 -8.10 -4.52
C GLY A 207 -19.60 -7.26 -3.91
N SER A 208 -19.29 -6.32 -3.01
CA SER A 208 -20.26 -5.53 -2.25
C SER A 208 -20.77 -4.33 -3.03
N ALA A 209 -22.06 -4.00 -2.87
CA ALA A 209 -22.68 -2.82 -3.49
C ALA A 209 -22.23 -1.49 -2.83
N THR A 210 -21.80 -1.56 -1.58
CA THR A 210 -21.35 -0.41 -0.78
C THR A 210 -19.98 -0.69 -0.19
N LYS A 211 -19.16 0.35 -0.07
CA LYS A 211 -17.89 0.29 0.66
C LYS A 211 -18.13 0.35 2.16
N SER A 212 -17.09 0.13 2.96
CA SER A 212 -17.17 0.14 4.43
C SER A 212 -17.51 1.50 5.05
N ASP A 213 -17.35 2.60 4.31
CA ASP A 213 -17.80 3.95 4.69
C ASP A 213 -19.27 4.24 4.31
N GLY A 214 -19.98 3.27 3.73
CA GLY A 214 -21.36 3.41 3.26
C GLY A 214 -21.50 4.04 1.88
N SER A 215 -20.41 4.44 1.23
CA SER A 215 -20.45 4.98 -0.14
C SER A 215 -20.72 3.89 -1.18
N VAL A 216 -21.25 4.29 -2.35
CA VAL A 216 -21.48 3.37 -3.47
C VAL A 216 -20.16 2.79 -3.95
N ASN A 217 -20.13 1.46 -4.13
CA ASN A 217 -18.98 0.80 -4.72
C ASN A 217 -19.08 0.74 -6.25
N LEU A 218 -18.49 1.73 -6.92
CA LEU A 218 -18.39 1.75 -8.38
C LEU A 218 -17.54 0.61 -8.95
N ASN A 219 -16.72 -0.05 -8.11
CA ASN A 219 -15.82 -1.12 -8.50
C ASN A 219 -16.38 -2.53 -8.25
N GLN A 220 -17.66 -2.65 -7.89
CA GLN A 220 -18.32 -3.93 -7.66
C GLN A 220 -18.25 -4.84 -8.90
N THR A 221 -18.00 -6.13 -8.69
CA THR A 221 -18.13 -7.15 -9.74
C THR A 221 -18.88 -8.38 -9.22
N LYS A 222 -19.52 -9.15 -10.10
CA LYS A 222 -20.35 -10.31 -9.74
C LYS A 222 -19.56 -11.35 -8.92
N ASP A 223 -18.33 -11.62 -9.32
CA ASP A 223 -17.48 -12.64 -8.72
C ASP A 223 -16.36 -11.98 -7.88
N GLY A 224 -16.57 -10.73 -7.46
CA GLY A 224 -15.59 -9.91 -6.75
C GLY A 224 -15.06 -10.55 -5.47
N ASP A 225 -15.91 -11.30 -4.75
CA ASP A 225 -15.58 -11.97 -3.49
C ASP A 225 -14.89 -13.34 -3.65
N ASN A 226 -14.56 -13.75 -4.88
CA ASN A 226 -13.84 -15.01 -5.09
C ASN A 226 -12.47 -15.06 -4.42
N TRP A 227 -11.87 -13.90 -4.07
CA TRP A 227 -10.63 -13.85 -3.30
C TRP A 227 -10.72 -14.55 -1.94
N LYS A 228 -11.91 -14.55 -1.31
CA LYS A 228 -12.18 -15.25 -0.04
C LYS A 228 -12.99 -16.53 -0.20
N ASN A 229 -13.78 -16.64 -1.26
CA ASN A 229 -14.69 -17.78 -1.46
C ASN A 229 -14.11 -18.92 -2.32
N VAL A 230 -13.08 -18.64 -3.13
CA VAL A 230 -12.50 -19.61 -4.09
C VAL A 230 -10.97 -19.67 -3.94
N PRO A 231 -10.46 -20.13 -2.78
CA PRO A 231 -9.02 -20.25 -2.56
C PRO A 231 -8.40 -21.25 -3.55
N SER A 232 -7.22 -20.93 -4.07
CA SER A 232 -6.51 -21.76 -5.06
C SER A 232 -5.00 -21.63 -4.91
N ARG A 233 -4.26 -22.70 -5.20
CA ARG A 233 -2.78 -22.66 -5.14
C ARG A 233 -2.20 -21.62 -6.09
N LEU A 234 -2.84 -21.43 -7.26
CA LEU A 234 -2.46 -20.42 -8.24
C LEU A 234 -2.47 -18.99 -7.65
N ALA A 235 -3.54 -18.62 -6.94
CA ALA A 235 -3.70 -17.28 -6.39
C ALA A 235 -2.93 -17.10 -5.08
N CYS A 236 -3.02 -18.07 -4.15
CA CYS A 236 -2.38 -17.99 -2.84
C CYS A 236 -0.84 -18.06 -2.96
N GLY A 237 -0.32 -18.98 -3.78
CA GLY A 237 1.13 -19.13 -4.02
C GLY A 237 1.75 -17.97 -4.80
N ALA A 238 0.95 -17.03 -5.28
CA ALA A 238 1.46 -15.80 -5.86
C ALA A 238 2.10 -14.90 -4.79
N CYS A 239 1.41 -14.68 -3.66
CA CYS A 239 1.93 -13.93 -2.51
C CYS A 239 2.71 -14.82 -1.53
N HIS A 240 2.21 -16.03 -1.26
CA HIS A 240 2.86 -17.04 -0.41
C HIS A 240 3.87 -17.85 -1.23
N ASP A 241 4.80 -17.17 -1.88
CA ASP A 241 5.70 -17.75 -2.90
C ASP A 241 6.83 -18.63 -2.35
N GLY A 242 7.00 -18.62 -1.04
CA GLY A 242 7.87 -19.53 -0.32
C GLY A 242 7.26 -20.89 0.00
N ILE A 243 5.96 -21.08 -0.24
CA ILE A 243 5.27 -22.35 0.01
C ILE A 243 5.20 -23.17 -1.27
N ASP A 244 5.63 -24.43 -1.17
CA ASP A 244 5.38 -25.44 -2.20
C ASP A 244 4.22 -26.34 -1.75
N PHE A 245 3.06 -26.11 -2.35
CA PHE A 245 1.86 -26.89 -2.05
C PHE A 245 2.01 -28.38 -2.43
N ALA A 246 2.85 -28.74 -3.41
CA ALA A 246 3.02 -30.13 -3.81
C ALA A 246 3.77 -30.95 -2.76
N THR A 247 4.64 -30.31 -1.99
CA THR A 247 5.41 -30.96 -0.91
C THR A 247 4.88 -30.62 0.48
N GLY A 248 4.07 -29.55 0.60
CA GLY A 248 3.64 -28.98 1.89
C GLY A 248 4.77 -28.25 2.63
N LEU A 249 5.96 -28.15 2.03
CA LEU A 249 7.15 -27.57 2.65
C LEU A 249 7.34 -26.11 2.25
N GLY A 250 8.34 -25.48 2.86
CA GLY A 250 8.81 -24.15 2.51
C GLY A 250 8.69 -23.14 3.65
N ILE A 251 8.72 -21.87 3.27
CA ILE A 251 8.80 -20.73 4.18
C ILE A 251 7.52 -19.90 4.13
N THR A 252 6.96 -19.59 5.29
CA THR A 252 5.83 -18.66 5.42
C THR A 252 6.32 -17.22 5.50
N LEU A 253 5.43 -16.25 5.26
CA LEU A 253 5.74 -14.82 5.46
C LEU A 253 6.09 -14.54 6.93
N ALA A 254 5.43 -15.20 7.89
CA ALA A 254 5.74 -15.06 9.31
C ALA A 254 7.14 -15.59 9.66
N ASN A 255 7.59 -16.69 9.03
CA ASN A 255 8.97 -17.17 9.19
C ASN A 255 9.98 -16.16 8.62
N ARG A 256 9.72 -15.61 7.43
CA ARG A 256 10.55 -14.56 6.85
C ARG A 256 10.67 -13.38 7.82
N ASP A 257 9.56 -12.90 8.36
CA ASP A 257 9.55 -11.76 9.29
C ASP A 257 10.35 -12.07 10.57
N ALA A 258 10.22 -13.29 11.10
CA ALA A 258 10.98 -13.75 12.25
C ALA A 258 12.49 -13.85 11.96
N ASP A 259 12.87 -14.37 10.78
CA ASP A 259 14.27 -14.46 10.35
C ASP A 259 14.88 -13.06 10.21
N VAL A 260 14.17 -12.12 9.55
CA VAL A 260 14.59 -10.72 9.40
C VAL A 260 14.75 -10.05 10.77
N LEU A 261 13.78 -10.19 11.68
CA LEU A 261 13.86 -9.64 13.03
C LEU A 261 15.05 -10.20 13.82
N ALA A 262 15.33 -11.50 13.66
CA ALA A 262 16.47 -12.17 14.26
C ALA A 262 17.81 -11.88 13.56
N LYS A 263 17.82 -11.06 12.49
CA LYS A 263 18.99 -10.79 11.63
C LYS A 263 19.62 -12.06 11.06
N LYS A 264 18.79 -13.04 10.73
CA LYS A 264 19.17 -14.29 10.07
C LYS A 264 18.79 -14.23 8.59
N PRO A 265 19.48 -14.99 7.72
CA PRO A 265 19.03 -15.16 6.35
C PRO A 265 17.59 -15.70 6.29
N VAL A 266 16.77 -15.12 5.44
CA VAL A 266 15.41 -15.60 5.15
C VAL A 266 15.49 -17.05 4.65
N GLY A 267 14.67 -17.94 5.20
CA GLY A 267 14.69 -19.37 4.85
C GLY A 267 15.36 -20.25 5.90
N THR A 268 15.87 -19.65 6.98
CA THR A 268 16.41 -20.38 8.13
C THR A 268 15.30 -21.13 8.85
N THR A 269 14.14 -20.49 9.01
CA THR A 269 12.95 -21.10 9.60
C THR A 269 11.97 -21.52 8.50
N GLN A 270 11.59 -22.80 8.46
CA GLN A 270 10.70 -23.35 7.43
C GLN A 270 9.62 -24.23 8.06
N THR A 271 8.47 -23.62 8.38
CA THR A 271 7.34 -24.38 8.95
C THR A 271 6.45 -25.01 7.88
N GLY A 272 6.62 -24.65 6.60
CA GLY A 272 5.79 -25.13 5.51
C GLY A 272 4.32 -24.73 5.62
N HIS A 273 3.49 -25.40 4.82
CA HIS A 273 2.05 -25.27 4.85
C HIS A 273 1.47 -26.24 5.89
N VAL A 274 0.77 -25.72 6.91
CA VAL A 274 0.26 -26.53 8.04
C VAL A 274 -0.70 -27.65 7.58
N GLY A 275 -1.43 -27.42 6.50
CA GLY A 275 -2.32 -28.43 5.89
C GLY A 275 -1.58 -29.50 5.09
N GLY A 276 -0.24 -29.53 5.13
CA GLY A 276 0.59 -30.47 4.39
C GLY A 276 0.46 -30.33 2.87
N ILE A 277 0.63 -31.46 2.19
CA ILE A 277 0.59 -31.59 0.73
C ILE A 277 -0.81 -31.29 0.18
N GLN A 278 -0.89 -30.43 -0.83
CA GLN A 278 -2.08 -30.06 -1.58
C GLN A 278 -1.81 -30.18 -3.09
N THR A 279 -2.22 -31.31 -3.67
CA THR A 279 -2.05 -31.60 -5.12
C THR A 279 -3.14 -31.02 -6.01
N SER A 280 -4.24 -30.52 -5.42
CA SER A 280 -5.34 -29.83 -6.11
C SER A 280 -5.95 -28.74 -5.22
N ASP A 281 -6.82 -27.92 -5.81
CA ASP A 281 -7.52 -26.85 -5.07
C ASP A 281 -8.80 -27.33 -4.37
N ALA A 282 -9.19 -28.60 -4.54
CA ALA A 282 -10.49 -29.13 -4.09
C ALA A 282 -10.72 -29.05 -2.58
N ASN A 283 -9.64 -29.09 -1.79
CA ASN A 283 -9.71 -29.09 -0.33
C ASN A 283 -9.44 -27.71 0.29
N CYS A 284 -9.08 -26.70 -0.51
CA CYS A 284 -8.68 -25.41 0.02
C CYS A 284 -9.82 -24.76 0.83
N SER A 285 -11.05 -24.80 0.31
CA SER A 285 -12.22 -24.22 0.98
C SER A 285 -12.64 -24.98 2.25
N VAL A 286 -12.20 -26.23 2.44
CA VAL A 286 -12.48 -26.97 3.70
C VAL A 286 -11.81 -26.26 4.88
N CYS A 287 -10.62 -25.71 4.67
CA CYS A 287 -9.81 -25.10 5.73
C CYS A 287 -9.79 -23.56 5.68
N HIS A 288 -10.06 -22.97 4.51
CA HIS A 288 -9.92 -21.52 4.27
C HIS A 288 -11.21 -20.81 3.87
N ALA A 289 -12.37 -21.46 3.93
CA ALA A 289 -13.63 -20.78 3.68
C ALA A 289 -13.98 -19.76 4.78
N PRO A 290 -14.88 -18.81 4.49
CA PRO A 290 -15.40 -17.89 5.49
C PRO A 290 -15.97 -18.61 6.72
N GLY A 291 -15.63 -18.13 7.92
CA GLY A 291 -16.06 -18.67 9.21
C GLY A 291 -15.32 -19.91 9.70
N THR A 292 -14.38 -20.47 8.93
CA THR A 292 -13.61 -21.65 9.34
C THR A 292 -12.51 -21.29 10.35
N THR A 293 -12.26 -22.20 11.30
CA THR A 293 -11.20 -22.07 12.33
C THR A 293 -10.02 -23.03 12.10
N ILE A 294 -10.12 -23.96 11.15
CA ILE A 294 -9.15 -25.04 10.93
C ILE A 294 -7.87 -24.52 10.25
N GLY A 295 -7.97 -24.00 9.02
CA GLY A 295 -6.87 -23.34 8.32
C GLY A 295 -6.91 -21.82 8.42
N GLY A 296 -8.01 -21.29 8.95
CA GLY A 296 -8.28 -19.87 9.07
C GLY A 296 -9.01 -19.32 7.83
N ASP A 297 -10.13 -18.66 8.10
CA ASP A 297 -10.82 -17.77 7.16
C ASP A 297 -9.84 -16.76 6.52
N VAL A 298 -9.84 -16.72 5.18
CA VAL A 298 -8.96 -15.84 4.39
C VAL A 298 -9.16 -14.37 4.77
N GLU A 299 -10.39 -13.89 4.87
CA GLU A 299 -10.67 -12.49 5.22
C GLU A 299 -10.15 -12.17 6.63
N ILE A 300 -10.33 -13.07 7.60
CA ILE A 300 -9.84 -12.87 8.97
C ILE A 300 -8.31 -12.89 9.03
N ALA A 301 -7.66 -13.84 8.35
CA ALA A 301 -6.21 -13.98 8.34
C ALA A 301 -5.52 -12.76 7.69
N HIS A 302 -6.20 -12.11 6.74
CA HIS A 302 -5.71 -10.91 6.05
C HIS A 302 -6.12 -9.60 6.76
N ARG A 303 -6.64 -9.63 7.99
CA ARG A 303 -6.87 -8.38 8.74
C ARG A 303 -5.57 -7.65 9.07
N THR A 304 -5.61 -6.34 8.98
CA THR A 304 -4.51 -5.44 9.38
C THR A 304 -4.59 -5.12 10.88
N THR A 305 -3.54 -4.51 11.42
CA THR A 305 -3.51 -4.04 12.82
C THR A 305 -4.17 -2.67 12.99
N VAL A 306 -4.50 -2.01 11.88
CA VAL A 306 -5.08 -0.67 11.83
C VAL A 306 -6.22 -0.68 10.81
N PRO A 307 -7.41 -0.19 11.17
CA PRO A 307 -8.54 -0.25 10.27
C PRO A 307 -8.39 0.75 9.15
N SER A 308 -8.95 0.40 8.00
CA SER A 308 -9.02 1.28 6.84
C SER A 308 -10.26 1.01 5.99
N LEU A 309 -10.45 1.81 4.93
CA LEU A 309 -11.58 1.62 4.01
C LEU A 309 -11.54 0.22 3.38
N ASN A 310 -10.35 -0.29 3.07
CA ASN A 310 -10.16 -1.57 2.39
C ASN A 310 -9.96 -2.75 3.36
N ASN A 311 -9.76 -2.46 4.66
CA ASN A 311 -9.62 -3.46 5.72
C ASN A 311 -10.21 -2.91 7.03
N PRO A 312 -11.56 -2.84 7.13
CA PRO A 312 -12.23 -2.08 8.19
C PRO A 312 -12.17 -2.76 9.56
N ILE A 313 -11.95 -4.08 9.59
CA ILE A 313 -11.93 -4.86 10.82
C ILE A 313 -10.48 -5.26 11.12
N VAL A 314 -9.97 -4.81 12.26
CA VAL A 314 -8.61 -5.17 12.70
C VAL A 314 -8.52 -6.63 13.14
N LYS A 315 -7.28 -7.13 13.26
CA LYS A 315 -6.99 -8.44 13.86
C LYS A 315 -7.68 -8.60 15.21
N ALA A 316 -8.20 -9.81 15.45
CA ALA A 316 -8.87 -10.15 16.70
C ALA A 316 -7.96 -9.88 17.91
N GLY A 317 -8.53 -9.37 19.00
CA GLY A 317 -7.82 -9.04 20.22
C GLY A 317 -7.18 -7.64 20.24
N LEU A 318 -7.10 -6.94 19.10
CA LEU A 318 -6.64 -5.55 19.06
C LEU A 318 -7.81 -4.57 19.16
N ASP A 319 -7.64 -3.57 20.02
CA ASP A 319 -8.53 -2.41 20.06
C ASP A 319 -8.07 -1.33 19.07
N THR A 320 -8.96 -0.42 18.70
CA THR A 320 -8.67 0.73 17.83
C THR A 320 -8.70 2.02 18.65
N PHE A 321 -7.84 2.98 18.29
CA PHE A 321 -7.81 4.29 18.93
C PHE A 321 -8.04 5.40 17.91
N GLN A 322 -8.78 6.43 18.31
CA GLN A 322 -8.99 7.65 17.56
C GLN A 322 -8.92 8.84 18.50
N TYR A 323 -8.37 9.94 18.01
CA TYR A 323 -8.35 11.20 18.70
C TYR A 323 -9.41 12.14 18.12
N LYS A 324 -10.03 12.93 18.99
CA LYS A 324 -10.95 13.99 18.59
C LYS A 324 -10.54 15.27 19.30
N ILE A 325 -10.37 16.35 18.54
CA ILE A 325 -10.17 17.69 19.08
C ILE A 325 -11.48 18.45 18.84
N SER A 326 -12.08 18.97 19.90
CA SER A 326 -13.35 19.71 19.86
C SER A 326 -13.17 21.22 19.99
N GLY A 327 -11.99 21.68 20.42
CA GLY A 327 -11.66 23.10 20.49
C GLY A 327 -10.19 23.33 20.70
N VAL A 328 -9.67 24.40 20.08
CA VAL A 328 -8.32 24.90 20.31
C VAL A 328 -8.42 26.41 20.51
N THR A 329 -7.79 26.92 21.57
CA THR A 329 -7.72 28.35 21.90
C THR A 329 -6.32 28.72 22.37
N ILE A 330 -6.06 30.03 22.47
CA ILE A 330 -4.80 30.57 23.01
C ILE A 330 -5.17 31.33 24.29
N ASN A 331 -4.51 31.01 25.41
CA ASN A 331 -4.77 31.70 26.68
C ASN A 331 -3.97 33.01 26.79
N THR A 332 -4.20 33.77 27.86
CA THR A 332 -3.53 35.07 28.11
C THR A 332 -2.02 34.96 28.32
N SER A 333 -1.51 33.76 28.59
CA SER A 333 -0.08 33.47 28.71
C SER A 333 0.52 32.97 27.38
N ASN A 334 -0.20 33.15 26.26
CA ASN A 334 0.19 32.69 24.93
C ASN A 334 0.42 31.17 24.82
N GLN A 335 -0.22 30.37 25.69
CA GLN A 335 -0.17 28.91 25.64
C GLN A 335 -1.36 28.37 24.86
N VAL A 336 -1.13 27.29 24.12
CA VAL A 336 -2.18 26.60 23.38
C VAL A 336 -2.99 25.72 24.34
N VAL A 337 -4.30 25.86 24.27
CA VAL A 337 -5.28 25.10 25.07
C VAL A 337 -6.07 24.20 24.14
N VAL A 338 -6.08 22.90 24.42
CA VAL A 338 -6.67 21.86 23.56
C VAL A 338 -7.76 21.12 24.30
N LYS A 339 -9.00 21.16 23.79
CA LYS A 339 -10.09 20.30 24.22
C LYS A 339 -10.13 19.03 23.38
N PHE A 340 -10.00 17.87 24.01
CA PHE A 340 -9.87 16.60 23.28
C PHE A 340 -10.54 15.42 23.98
N GLN A 341 -10.80 14.37 23.19
CA GLN A 341 -11.24 13.05 23.64
C GLN A 341 -10.31 11.99 23.05
N VAL A 342 -10.09 10.91 23.80
CA VAL A 342 -9.52 9.66 23.30
C VAL A 342 -10.66 8.66 23.15
N LEU A 343 -10.85 8.17 21.92
CA LEU A 343 -11.85 7.17 21.60
C LEU A 343 -11.17 5.81 21.49
N LYS A 344 -11.70 4.82 22.21
CA LYS A 344 -11.35 3.41 22.10
C LYS A 344 -12.51 2.69 21.45
N ASN A 345 -12.29 2.04 20.31
CA ASN A 345 -13.35 1.36 19.53
C ASN A 345 -14.56 2.27 19.25
N GLY A 346 -14.30 3.53 18.91
CA GLY A 346 -15.33 4.53 18.61
C GLY A 346 -15.99 5.19 19.83
N THR A 347 -15.65 4.79 21.06
CA THR A 347 -16.26 5.33 22.29
C THR A 347 -15.24 6.12 23.11
N ALA A 348 -15.62 7.32 23.57
CA ALA A 348 -14.75 8.14 24.41
C ALA A 348 -14.47 7.46 25.77
N VAL A 349 -13.21 7.38 26.16
CA VAL A 349 -12.77 6.71 27.39
C VAL A 349 -12.08 7.67 28.35
N ALA A 350 -12.14 7.35 29.64
CA ALA A 350 -11.37 8.04 30.67
C ALA A 350 -9.87 7.72 30.54
N LEU A 351 -9.05 8.66 30.99
CA LEU A 351 -7.59 8.60 31.00
C LEU A 351 -7.06 8.51 32.44
N PRO A 352 -5.98 7.74 32.69
CA PRO A 352 -5.26 6.89 31.74
C PRO A 352 -6.10 5.68 31.29
N VAL A 353 -5.86 5.21 30.06
CA VAL A 353 -6.63 4.09 29.50
C VAL A 353 -6.22 2.78 30.19
N THR A 354 -7.13 2.15 30.92
CA THR A 354 -6.86 0.88 31.63
C THR A 354 -6.45 -0.23 30.65
N GLY A 355 -5.38 -0.95 30.98
CA GLY A 355 -4.83 -2.04 30.14
C GLY A 355 -3.92 -1.58 29.01
N TYR A 356 -3.50 -0.30 29.02
CA TYR A 356 -2.66 0.30 28.01
C TYR A 356 -1.52 1.11 28.62
N THR A 357 -0.40 1.18 27.90
CA THR A 357 0.70 2.11 28.17
C THR A 357 0.95 3.01 26.97
N GLY A 358 1.72 4.09 27.19
CA GLY A 358 1.93 5.12 26.18
C GLY A 358 0.73 6.06 26.06
N GLY A 359 0.62 6.72 24.90
CA GLY A 359 -0.43 7.68 24.62
C GLY A 359 -0.05 8.65 23.51
N PRO A 360 -0.95 9.59 23.17
CA PRO A 360 -0.65 10.59 22.16
C PRO A 360 0.42 11.59 22.62
N ALA A 361 0.89 12.40 21.70
CA ALA A 361 1.65 13.61 21.94
C ALA A 361 0.89 14.80 21.33
N PHE A 362 0.99 15.94 21.98
CA PHE A 362 0.45 17.20 21.52
C PHE A 362 1.53 17.93 20.72
N VAL A 363 1.23 18.25 19.47
CA VAL A 363 2.09 19.08 18.62
C VAL A 363 1.42 20.43 18.43
N VAL A 364 2.19 21.50 18.56
CA VAL A 364 1.73 22.87 18.30
C VAL A 364 2.45 23.39 17.07
N ALA A 365 1.69 23.67 16.01
CA ALA A 365 2.20 24.18 14.75
C ALA A 365 1.79 25.64 14.56
N TYR A 366 2.75 26.51 14.24
CA TYR A 366 2.51 27.92 13.97
C TYR A 366 3.57 28.49 13.01
N ALA A 367 3.25 29.61 12.38
CA ALA A 367 4.18 30.40 11.58
C ALA A 367 4.62 31.64 12.38
N THR A 368 5.92 31.94 12.39
CA THR A 368 6.53 33.12 13.02
C THR A 368 7.65 33.63 12.12
N ALA A 369 7.89 34.95 12.06
CA ALA A 369 8.95 35.53 11.25
C ALA A 369 10.31 34.94 11.60
N GLN A 370 11.13 34.67 10.59
CA GLN A 370 12.45 34.07 10.75
C GLN A 370 13.40 34.60 9.68
N ASP A 371 14.68 34.78 10.02
CA ASP A 371 15.75 35.13 9.08
C ASP A 371 15.46 36.41 8.25
N GLY A 372 14.76 37.38 8.85
CA GLY A 372 14.33 38.62 8.17
C GLY A 372 13.16 38.45 7.21
N ILE A 373 12.56 37.25 7.12
CA ILE A 373 11.43 36.94 6.26
C ILE A 373 10.13 37.18 7.03
N ALA A 374 9.41 38.25 6.70
CA ALA A 374 8.14 38.62 7.32
C ALA A 374 6.97 37.69 6.95
N ALA A 375 7.08 36.96 5.84
CA ALA A 375 6.11 35.98 5.36
C ALA A 375 6.81 34.62 5.11
N PRO A 376 7.19 33.90 6.17
CA PRO A 376 7.89 32.62 6.04
C PRO A 376 6.92 31.52 5.60
N SER A 377 7.44 30.29 5.43
CA SER A 377 6.59 29.14 5.14
C SER A 377 5.59 28.87 6.26
N ASP A 378 4.40 28.41 5.88
CA ASP A 378 3.41 27.91 6.84
C ASP A 378 4.04 26.92 7.83
N TRP A 379 3.64 27.04 9.10
CA TRP A 379 4.06 26.13 10.18
C TRP A 379 5.57 25.97 10.34
N ASN A 380 6.35 27.05 10.22
CA ASN A 380 7.80 27.00 10.37
C ASN A 380 8.30 26.79 11.82
N SER A 381 7.41 26.61 12.80
CA SER A 381 7.72 26.40 14.22
C SER A 381 8.53 25.15 14.55
N GLY A 382 8.49 24.09 13.74
CA GLY A 382 9.30 22.87 13.94
C GLY A 382 8.56 21.68 14.53
N HIS A 383 9.31 20.73 15.12
CA HIS A 383 8.88 19.36 15.45
C HIS A 383 8.59 19.13 16.95
N ASP A 384 8.57 20.18 17.76
CA ASP A 384 8.52 20.01 19.21
C ASP A 384 7.09 19.69 19.69
N SER A 385 7.02 18.81 20.69
CA SER A 385 5.77 18.22 21.15
C SER A 385 5.80 17.92 22.64
N ALA A 386 4.62 17.90 23.25
CA ALA A 386 4.43 17.52 24.65
C ALA A 386 3.87 16.09 24.71
N SER A 387 4.56 15.18 25.39
CA SER A 387 4.07 13.82 25.61
C SER A 387 2.79 13.86 26.45
N PHE A 388 1.88 12.90 26.25
CA PHE A 388 0.72 12.76 27.13
C PHE A 388 1.13 12.55 28.59
N ALA A 389 2.23 11.84 28.85
CA ALA A 389 2.71 11.61 30.22
C ALA A 389 3.03 12.94 30.93
N ASP A 390 3.82 13.82 30.29
CA ASP A 390 4.18 15.13 30.84
C ASP A 390 2.95 16.00 31.07
N VAL A 391 2.04 16.06 30.09
CA VAL A 391 0.81 16.84 30.21
C VAL A 391 -0.08 16.31 31.32
N SER A 392 -0.21 14.99 31.45
CA SER A 392 -1.03 14.33 32.48
C SER A 392 -0.49 14.51 33.89
N LEU A 393 0.83 14.64 34.05
CA LEU A 393 1.49 14.89 35.33
C LEU A 393 1.58 16.38 35.68
N GLY A 394 1.15 17.28 34.79
CA GLY A 394 1.33 18.72 34.95
C GLY A 394 2.81 19.15 34.95
N ALA A 395 3.68 18.37 34.30
CA ALA A 395 5.11 18.63 34.29
C ALA A 395 5.44 19.87 33.47
N ASN A 396 6.48 20.60 33.88
CA ASN A 396 7.06 21.70 33.10
C ASN A 396 6.06 22.81 32.70
N GLY A 397 5.06 23.06 33.57
CA GLY A 397 4.02 24.07 33.35
C GLY A 397 2.89 23.63 32.42
N ASN A 398 2.94 22.40 31.88
CA ASN A 398 1.79 21.80 31.22
C ASN A 398 0.68 21.54 32.24
N SER A 399 -0.55 21.37 31.77
CA SER A 399 -1.64 20.91 32.65
C SER A 399 -2.72 20.14 31.89
N LEU A 400 -3.46 19.33 32.64
CA LEU A 400 -4.61 18.58 32.17
C LEU A 400 -5.75 18.76 33.17
N SER A 401 -6.91 19.21 32.71
CA SER A 401 -8.11 19.29 33.54
C SER A 401 -8.66 17.90 33.84
N ALA A 402 -9.49 17.79 34.89
CA ALA A 402 -10.41 16.66 35.00
C ALA A 402 -11.34 16.62 33.76
N PRO A 403 -11.82 15.43 33.35
CA PRO A 403 -12.74 15.33 32.24
C PRO A 403 -14.11 15.91 32.58
N ASP A 404 -14.84 16.35 31.56
CA ASP A 404 -16.29 16.54 31.67
C ASP A 404 -17.07 15.20 31.59
N VAL A 405 -18.39 15.27 31.65
CA VAL A 405 -19.29 14.09 31.58
C VAL A 405 -19.18 13.29 30.28
N THR A 406 -18.55 13.83 29.25
CA THR A 406 -18.32 13.18 27.95
C THR A 406 -16.91 12.62 27.81
N ASN A 407 -16.12 12.60 28.88
CA ASN A 407 -14.67 12.31 28.84
C ASN A 407 -13.90 13.30 27.95
N THR A 408 -14.35 14.55 27.86
CA THR A 408 -13.56 15.61 27.20
C THR A 408 -12.64 16.26 28.22
N TYR A 409 -11.35 16.26 27.89
CA TYR A 409 -10.27 16.86 28.69
C TYR A 409 -9.82 18.18 28.09
N THR A 410 -9.34 19.10 28.93
CA THR A 410 -8.67 20.33 28.48
C THR A 410 -7.20 20.29 28.87
N ALA A 411 -6.31 20.26 27.88
CA ALA A 411 -4.87 20.34 28.08
C ALA A 411 -4.36 21.77 27.83
N VAL A 412 -3.44 22.25 28.65
CA VAL A 412 -2.65 23.46 28.39
C VAL A 412 -1.22 23.04 28.07
N ILE A 413 -0.74 23.44 26.90
CA ILE A 413 0.59 23.08 26.39
C ILE A 413 1.51 24.27 26.58
N ALA A 414 2.43 24.15 27.54
CA ALA A 414 3.38 25.17 27.93
C ALA A 414 4.81 24.84 27.49
N SER A 415 5.17 23.56 27.43
CA SER A 415 6.53 23.13 27.15
C SER A 415 6.57 21.77 26.46
N SER A 416 7.66 21.54 25.74
CA SER A 416 7.94 20.29 25.05
C SER A 416 8.55 19.26 25.99
N SER A 417 8.37 18.00 25.64
CA SER A 417 9.07 16.88 26.26
C SER A 417 9.62 15.86 25.25
N LEU A 418 9.25 16.03 23.97
CA LEU A 418 9.68 15.23 22.83
C LEU A 418 9.95 16.19 21.66
N GLY A 419 11.10 16.11 20.98
CA GLY A 419 11.37 17.04 19.87
C GLY A 419 12.83 17.19 19.45
N ARG A 420 13.06 18.17 18.56
CA ARG A 420 14.34 18.43 17.86
C ARG A 420 15.50 18.68 18.82
N TYR A 421 15.19 19.24 19.98
CA TYR A 421 16.17 19.61 20.99
C TYR A 421 16.42 18.55 22.07
N SER A 422 15.65 17.44 22.09
CA SER A 422 15.60 16.40 23.14
C SER A 422 15.52 16.90 24.61
N THR A 423 15.56 18.20 24.84
CA THR A 423 15.50 18.90 26.11
C THR A 423 14.19 19.66 26.18
N VAL A 424 13.62 19.68 27.39
CA VAL A 424 12.41 20.45 27.71
C VAL A 424 12.65 21.92 27.40
N HIS A 425 11.77 22.52 26.60
CA HIS A 425 11.80 23.95 26.30
C HIS A 425 10.38 24.50 26.15
N SER A 426 10.24 25.83 26.17
CA SER A 426 8.94 26.49 26.08
C SER A 426 8.27 26.26 24.73
N LEU A 427 6.97 25.96 24.76
CA LEU A 427 6.06 25.96 23.61
C LEU A 427 5.09 27.15 23.64
N VAL A 428 5.35 28.14 24.49
CA VAL A 428 4.63 29.42 24.50
C VAL A 428 4.81 30.10 23.14
N LEU A 429 3.71 30.59 22.57
CA LEU A 429 3.71 31.18 21.24
C LEU A 429 4.47 32.52 21.21
N PRO A 430 5.32 32.74 20.20
CA PRO A 430 5.88 34.06 19.91
C PRO A 430 4.79 35.12 19.66
N ALA A 431 5.13 36.39 19.89
CA ALA A 431 4.20 37.51 19.74
C ALA A 431 3.60 37.65 18.32
N ASP A 432 4.33 37.20 17.30
CA ASP A 432 3.92 37.28 15.89
C ASP A 432 3.40 35.95 15.34
N ALA A 433 3.15 34.96 16.21
CA ALA A 433 2.70 33.63 15.81
C ALA A 433 1.35 33.67 15.09
N LYS A 434 1.26 32.94 13.98
CA LYS A 434 0.07 32.84 13.10
C LYS A 434 -0.19 31.39 12.72
N MET A 435 -1.38 31.12 12.16
CA MET A 435 -1.79 29.77 11.74
C MET A 435 -1.70 28.73 12.84
N VAL A 436 -1.90 29.16 14.08
CA VAL A 436 -1.75 28.31 15.27
C VAL A 436 -2.71 27.14 15.16
N THR A 437 -2.17 25.93 15.25
CA THR A 437 -2.87 24.66 15.06
C THR A 437 -2.37 23.66 16.09
N ALA A 438 -3.27 22.97 16.77
CA ALA A 438 -2.92 21.85 17.63
C ALA A 438 -3.16 20.53 16.89
N LEU A 439 -2.27 19.57 17.13
CA LEU A 439 -2.37 18.22 16.60
C LEU A 439 -2.23 17.22 17.75
N LEU A 440 -2.97 16.12 17.65
CA LEU A 440 -2.89 14.98 18.58
C LEU A 440 -2.60 13.72 17.76
N ALA A 441 -1.44 13.12 18.00
CA ALA A 441 -0.96 11.95 17.28
C ALA A 441 -0.20 11.01 18.22
N GLY A 442 -0.13 9.72 17.89
CA GLY A 442 0.54 8.71 18.70
C GLY A 442 -0.27 7.43 18.76
N GLY A 443 0.17 6.51 19.61
CA GLY A 443 -0.43 5.19 19.74
C GLY A 443 -0.39 4.70 21.18
N TYR A 444 -1.14 3.62 21.42
CA TYR A 444 -1.15 2.94 22.70
C TYR A 444 -0.59 1.52 22.54
N THR A 445 0.17 1.08 23.53
CA THR A 445 0.60 -0.32 23.61
C THR A 445 -0.35 -1.08 24.51
N GLN A 446 -1.02 -2.09 23.95
CA GLN A 446 -1.90 -2.97 24.70
C GLN A 446 -1.07 -3.88 25.60
N THR A 447 -1.31 -3.85 26.92
CA THR A 447 -0.44 -4.56 27.87
C THR A 447 -0.55 -6.08 27.76
N SER A 448 -1.72 -6.59 27.35
CA SER A 448 -1.95 -8.04 27.21
C SER A 448 -1.20 -8.67 26.03
N SER A 449 -0.98 -7.92 24.95
CA SER A 449 -0.37 -8.41 23.72
C SER A 449 1.02 -7.83 23.44
N GLY A 450 1.39 -6.74 24.13
CA GLY A 450 2.59 -5.96 23.83
C GLY A 450 2.52 -5.22 22.48
N THR A 451 1.38 -5.25 21.80
CA THR A 451 1.23 -4.64 20.46
C THR A 451 0.93 -3.15 20.58
N THR A 452 1.71 -2.32 19.89
CA THR A 452 1.42 -0.90 19.72
C THR A 452 0.42 -0.69 18.59
N VAL A 453 -0.72 -0.07 18.90
CA VAL A 453 -1.74 0.31 17.94
C VAL A 453 -1.70 1.83 17.72
N PRO A 454 -1.44 2.30 16.49
CA PRO A 454 -1.44 3.73 16.20
C PRO A 454 -2.87 4.30 16.20
N GLY A 455 -3.07 5.42 16.87
CA GLY A 455 -4.33 6.14 16.87
C GLY A 455 -4.61 6.80 15.51
N ILE A 456 -5.89 6.96 15.17
CA ILE A 456 -6.31 7.90 14.12
C ILE A 456 -6.08 9.31 14.67
N PRO A 457 -5.16 10.09 14.07
CA PRO A 457 -4.80 11.39 14.62
C PRO A 457 -5.85 12.46 14.32
N ALA A 458 -5.78 13.56 15.07
CA ALA A 458 -6.63 14.72 14.90
C ALA A 458 -5.81 16.02 14.85
N MET A 459 -6.33 17.02 14.15
CA MET A 459 -5.77 18.37 14.15
C MET A 459 -6.88 19.42 14.05
N MET A 460 -6.66 20.59 14.65
CA MET A 460 -7.60 21.70 14.62
C MET A 460 -6.85 23.04 14.74
N ALA A 461 -7.22 24.00 13.91
CA ALA A 461 -6.72 25.37 14.02
C ALA A 461 -7.32 26.06 15.26
N ALA A 462 -6.53 26.88 15.93
CA ALA A 462 -7.00 27.69 17.06
C ALA A 462 -8.10 28.66 16.61
N THR A 463 -9.09 28.84 17.47
CA THR A 463 -10.12 29.87 17.35
C THR A 463 -9.75 31.09 18.19
N GLY A 464 -10.31 32.25 17.86
CA GLY A 464 -10.01 33.52 18.53
C GLY A 464 -8.76 34.20 17.97
N ASN A 465 -8.11 35.00 18.81
CA ASN A 465 -6.99 35.83 18.39
C ASN A 465 -5.63 35.18 18.68
N THR A 466 -4.67 35.42 17.80
CA THR A 466 -3.23 35.17 17.99
C THR A 466 -2.62 36.19 18.96
N PRO A 467 -1.38 35.98 19.44
CA PRO A 467 -0.73 36.90 20.38
C PRO A 467 -0.60 38.35 19.88
N ASP A 468 -0.62 38.59 18.57
CA ASP A 468 -0.65 39.92 17.95
C ASP A 468 -2.04 40.60 17.98
N GLY A 469 -3.04 39.98 18.60
CA GLY A 469 -4.40 40.47 18.74
C GLY A 469 -5.28 40.29 17.50
N LYS A 470 -4.78 39.65 16.43
CA LYS A 470 -5.55 39.40 15.20
C LYS A 470 -6.23 38.04 15.23
N ALA A 471 -7.31 37.87 14.49
CA ALA A 471 -7.95 36.56 14.35
C ALA A 471 -6.97 35.54 13.76
N ASN A 472 -6.91 34.34 14.36
CA ASN A 472 -6.11 33.25 13.81
C ASN A 472 -6.70 32.80 12.47
N VAL A 473 -5.84 32.63 11.47
CA VAL A 473 -6.22 32.11 10.15
C VAL A 473 -5.64 30.71 9.98
N ALA A 474 -6.49 29.72 9.73
CA ALA A 474 -6.04 28.36 9.48
C ALA A 474 -5.09 28.29 8.28
N ARG A 475 -4.17 27.31 8.30
CA ARG A 475 -3.30 27.05 7.15
C ARG A 475 -4.14 26.73 5.90
N ARG A 476 -3.68 27.20 4.74
CA ARG A 476 -4.27 26.83 3.45
C ARG A 476 -4.33 25.31 3.25
N VAL A 477 -5.45 24.82 2.72
CA VAL A 477 -5.62 23.43 2.27
C VAL A 477 -5.22 23.38 0.80
N ILE A 478 -4.20 22.59 0.46
CA ILE A 478 -3.64 22.51 -0.91
C ILE A 478 -3.78 21.12 -1.53
N PHE A 479 -4.35 20.16 -0.79
CA PHE A 479 -4.68 18.82 -1.27
C PHE A 479 -5.87 18.28 -0.47
N ALA A 480 -6.60 17.34 -1.08
CA ALA A 480 -7.60 16.53 -0.42
C ALA A 480 -6.97 15.20 -0.01
N LYS A 481 -7.21 14.74 1.22
CA LYS A 481 -6.69 13.49 1.77
C LYS A 481 -7.08 12.31 0.87
N GLU A 482 -8.30 12.32 0.38
CA GLU A 482 -8.92 11.30 -0.46
C GLU A 482 -8.17 11.09 -1.79
N LYS A 483 -7.45 12.11 -2.27
CA LYS A 483 -6.60 12.00 -3.47
C LYS A 483 -5.31 11.21 -3.20
N CYS A 484 -4.77 11.29 -1.98
CA CYS A 484 -3.63 10.46 -1.59
C CYS A 484 -4.10 9.02 -1.34
N GLU A 485 -5.25 8.86 -0.68
CA GLU A 485 -5.84 7.56 -0.34
C GLU A 485 -6.49 6.85 -1.54
N SER A 486 -6.51 7.48 -2.71
CA SER A 486 -6.81 6.77 -3.95
C SER A 486 -5.69 5.80 -4.33
N CYS A 487 -4.45 6.08 -3.96
CA CYS A 487 -3.28 5.21 -4.15
C CYS A 487 -2.87 4.53 -2.86
N HIS A 488 -2.72 5.30 -1.80
CA HIS A 488 -2.37 4.83 -0.47
C HIS A 488 -3.60 4.37 0.27
N ASP A 489 -3.42 3.68 1.39
CA ASP A 489 -4.50 3.47 2.33
C ASP A 489 -4.62 4.71 3.24
N ARG A 490 -4.77 4.55 4.55
CA ARG A 490 -4.47 5.63 5.50
C ARG A 490 -2.98 6.00 5.41
N LEU A 491 -2.66 7.01 4.58
CA LEU A 491 -1.27 7.44 4.36
C LEU A 491 -0.66 7.93 5.67
N GLY A 492 0.44 7.29 6.05
CA GLY A 492 1.03 7.38 7.39
C GLY A 492 1.10 6.02 8.08
N THR A 493 0.16 5.12 7.80
CA THR A 493 0.09 3.76 8.37
C THR A 493 0.69 2.69 7.48
N SER A 494 0.34 2.70 6.19
CA SER A 494 0.97 1.84 5.19
C SER A 494 1.08 2.61 3.86
N PRO A 495 2.30 2.97 3.40
CA PRO A 495 3.58 2.79 4.09
C PRO A 495 3.61 3.51 5.45
N SER A 496 4.28 2.90 6.43
CA SER A 496 4.36 3.40 7.80
C SER A 496 5.34 4.56 7.89
N PHE A 497 4.85 5.72 8.28
CA PHE A 497 5.65 6.89 8.64
C PHE A 497 5.48 7.17 10.14
N HIS A 498 6.60 7.34 10.85
CA HIS A 498 6.61 7.58 12.29
C HIS A 498 5.71 6.59 13.06
N SER A 499 5.89 5.30 12.77
CA SER A 499 5.19 4.17 13.40
C SER A 499 3.67 4.14 13.17
N GLY A 500 3.16 4.78 12.12
CA GLY A 500 1.75 4.66 11.75
C GLY A 500 0.82 5.74 12.28
N ASN A 501 1.37 6.69 13.05
CA ASN A 501 0.63 7.56 13.98
C ASN A 501 0.12 8.88 13.39
N TYR A 502 0.39 9.15 12.11
CA TYR A 502 0.10 10.42 11.48
C TYR A 502 -0.83 10.25 10.27
N SER A 503 -1.44 11.36 9.86
CA SER A 503 -2.24 11.45 8.65
C SER A 503 -1.69 12.55 7.74
N ILE A 504 -1.95 12.43 6.44
CA ILE A 504 -1.33 13.29 5.43
C ILE A 504 -1.49 14.82 5.65
N PRO A 505 -2.63 15.35 6.15
CA PRO A 505 -2.78 16.79 6.39
C PRO A 505 -1.82 17.36 7.45
N MET A 506 -1.28 16.48 8.30
CA MET A 506 -0.43 16.84 9.43
C MET A 506 1.04 16.93 9.05
N CYS A 507 1.47 16.18 8.03
CA CYS A 507 2.88 16.10 7.62
C CYS A 507 3.53 17.48 7.42
N PRO A 508 2.89 18.50 6.80
CA PRO A 508 3.48 19.82 6.65
C PRO A 508 3.81 20.56 7.94
N ALA A 509 3.22 20.19 9.08
CA ALA A 509 3.53 20.80 10.38
C ALA A 509 4.96 20.49 10.84
N CYS A 510 5.47 19.33 10.43
CA CYS A 510 6.80 18.83 10.74
C CYS A 510 7.73 18.96 9.53
N HIS A 511 7.24 18.60 8.34
CA HIS A 511 7.98 18.65 7.08
C HIS A 511 7.97 20.05 6.48
N THR A 512 8.71 20.94 7.13
CA THR A 512 8.83 22.36 6.77
C THR A 512 10.13 22.61 5.98
N PRO A 513 10.26 23.77 5.30
CA PRO A 513 11.54 24.17 4.69
C PRO A 513 12.70 24.29 5.68
N ASN A 514 12.43 24.55 6.96
CA ASN A 514 13.42 24.63 8.03
C ASN A 514 14.02 23.27 8.41
N GLN A 515 13.45 22.19 7.87
CA GLN A 515 13.95 20.85 8.04
C GLN A 515 14.77 20.47 6.78
N GLY A 516 16.09 20.39 6.93
CA GLY A 516 17.02 19.89 5.92
C GLY A 516 17.53 18.51 6.31
N GLY A 517 17.74 17.62 5.32
CA GLY A 517 18.44 16.36 5.53
C GLY A 517 19.96 16.55 5.41
N ASN A 518 20.73 15.62 5.99
CA ASN A 518 22.21 15.60 5.93
C ASN A 518 22.78 15.49 4.50
N THR A 519 21.92 15.26 3.51
CA THR A 519 22.26 15.10 2.09
C THR A 519 21.99 16.35 1.26
N GLY A 520 21.68 17.49 1.89
CA GLY A 520 21.43 18.77 1.21
C GLY A 520 20.03 18.91 0.61
N TRP A 521 19.17 17.90 0.74
CA TRP A 521 17.78 17.94 0.32
C TRP A 521 16.87 18.55 1.40
N SER A 522 15.93 19.40 1.00
CA SER A 522 14.85 19.88 1.87
C SER A 522 13.91 18.74 2.24
N ALA A 523 13.56 18.64 3.52
CA ALA A 523 12.51 17.76 4.02
C ALA A 523 11.10 18.35 3.84
N SER A 524 10.98 19.55 3.26
CA SER A 524 9.68 20.19 3.11
C SER A 524 8.71 19.29 2.38
N PHE A 525 7.47 19.23 2.85
CA PHE A 525 6.48 18.27 2.39
C PHE A 525 6.31 18.30 0.87
N ARG A 526 6.30 19.50 0.27
CA ARG A 526 6.20 19.66 -1.20
C ARG A 526 7.39 19.08 -1.96
N VAL A 527 8.61 19.22 -1.43
CA VAL A 527 9.83 18.75 -2.10
C VAL A 527 9.93 17.25 -1.94
N TRP A 528 9.63 16.75 -0.75
CA TRP A 528 9.64 15.33 -0.44
C TRP A 528 8.61 14.56 -1.28
N VAL A 529 7.33 14.95 -1.26
CA VAL A 529 6.27 14.24 -2.00
C VAL A 529 6.53 14.22 -3.50
N HIS A 530 6.94 15.35 -4.11
CA HIS A 530 7.28 15.35 -5.54
C HIS A 530 8.59 14.61 -5.82
N GLY A 531 9.57 14.70 -4.92
CA GLY A 531 10.88 14.05 -5.06
C GLY A 531 10.78 12.53 -5.10
N ILE A 532 10.06 11.93 -4.14
CA ILE A 532 9.89 10.47 -4.06
C ILE A 532 9.01 9.94 -5.20
N HIS A 533 7.93 10.64 -5.56
CA HIS A 533 7.04 10.15 -6.62
C HIS A 533 7.62 10.35 -8.01
N SER A 534 8.58 11.28 -8.20
CA SER A 534 9.27 11.44 -9.48
C SER A 534 10.56 10.63 -9.57
N ALA A 535 10.93 9.84 -8.55
CA ALA A 535 12.26 9.26 -8.37
C ALA A 535 12.80 8.56 -9.64
N GLU A 536 11.99 7.72 -10.28
CA GLU A 536 12.35 7.02 -11.54
C GLU A 536 12.66 7.93 -12.74
N LYS A 537 12.29 9.22 -12.71
CA LYS A 537 12.54 10.19 -13.79
C LYS A 537 13.66 11.17 -13.47
N ARG A 538 14.20 11.15 -12.24
CA ARG A 538 15.22 12.10 -11.83
C ARG A 538 16.58 11.67 -12.34
N THR A 539 17.34 12.61 -12.89
CA THR A 539 18.77 12.40 -13.20
C THR A 539 19.64 12.50 -11.95
N VAL A 540 19.19 13.25 -10.94
CA VAL A 540 19.81 13.31 -9.61
C VAL A 540 18.95 12.54 -8.62
N PRO A 541 19.45 11.42 -8.07
CA PRO A 541 18.78 10.63 -7.05
C PRO A 541 18.27 11.49 -5.89
N PHE A 542 16.99 11.34 -5.54
CA PHE A 542 16.44 11.98 -4.35
C PHE A 542 16.84 11.16 -3.12
N THR A 543 17.82 11.65 -2.36
CA THR A 543 18.49 10.91 -1.26
C THR A 543 18.23 11.53 0.11
N TRP A 544 17.11 12.23 0.27
CA TRP A 544 16.70 12.75 1.58
C TRP A 544 16.56 11.59 2.58
N GLN A 545 17.28 11.68 3.71
CA GLN A 545 17.43 10.63 4.73
C GLN A 545 17.88 9.24 4.20
N ALA A 546 18.70 9.20 3.15
CA ALA A 546 19.33 7.96 2.73
C ALA A 546 20.15 7.35 3.89
N ILE A 547 19.82 6.12 4.28
CA ILE A 547 20.58 5.36 5.29
C ILE A 547 21.78 4.67 4.62
N ALA A 548 21.65 4.32 3.33
CA ALA A 548 22.72 3.80 2.48
C ALA A 548 22.49 4.18 1.01
N VAL A 549 23.47 3.88 0.15
CA VAL A 549 23.43 4.14 -1.31
C VAL A 549 22.27 3.41 -1.98
N ASP A 550 21.89 2.24 -1.46
CA ASP A 550 20.83 1.38 -1.96
C ASP A 550 19.54 1.43 -1.12
N ASN A 551 19.60 1.93 0.11
CA ASN A 551 18.45 2.13 0.99
C ASN A 551 18.03 3.62 1.05
N ASN A 552 17.30 4.05 0.02
CA ASN A 552 16.76 5.40 -0.10
C ASN A 552 15.59 5.46 -1.09
N PHE A 553 14.97 6.64 -1.23
CA PHE A 553 13.79 6.88 -2.07
C PHE A 553 14.09 7.02 -3.58
N SER A 554 15.34 6.93 -4.03
CA SER A 554 15.69 7.18 -5.43
C SER A 554 15.22 6.08 -6.39
N LYS A 555 14.82 4.92 -5.88
CA LYS A 555 14.35 3.77 -6.67
C LYS A 555 12.83 3.58 -6.62
N VAL A 556 12.10 4.50 -5.99
CA VAL A 556 10.63 4.41 -5.89
C VAL A 556 10.03 4.52 -7.29
N LEU A 557 9.27 3.50 -7.67
CA LEU A 557 8.49 3.48 -8.90
C LEU A 557 7.13 4.15 -8.65
N TYR A 558 6.62 4.89 -9.64
CA TYR A 558 5.33 5.56 -9.55
C TYR A 558 4.31 4.94 -10.53
N PRO A 559 3.18 4.39 -10.04
CA PRO A 559 2.24 3.66 -10.88
C PRO A 559 1.44 4.57 -11.84
N GLY A 560 1.20 5.81 -11.44
CA GLY A 560 0.33 6.75 -12.14
C GLY A 560 1.03 7.59 -13.22
N VAL A 561 0.42 8.74 -13.51
CA VAL A 561 0.93 9.75 -14.45
C VAL A 561 1.42 10.96 -13.67
N LEU A 562 2.73 11.22 -13.67
CA LEU A 562 3.35 12.27 -12.84
C LEU A 562 2.80 13.68 -13.08
N LYS A 563 2.35 13.97 -14.30
CA LYS A 563 1.81 15.28 -14.69
C LYS A 563 0.31 15.44 -14.45
N LYS A 564 -0.35 14.49 -13.78
CA LYS A 564 -1.76 14.57 -13.43
C LYS A 564 -1.89 15.24 -12.06
N CYS A 565 -1.82 16.58 -12.07
CA CYS A 565 -1.88 17.44 -10.90
C CYS A 565 -3.22 17.39 -10.17
#